data_AF-A0A7S3DLW3-F1
#
_entry.id   AF-A0A7S3DLW3-F1
#
_cell.length_a   1.000
_cell.length_b   1.000
_cell.length_c   1.000
_cell.angle_alpha   90.00
_cell.angle_beta   90.00
_cell.angle_gamma   90.00
#
_symmetry.space_group_name_H-M   'P 1'
#
loop_
_entity.id
_entity.type
_entity.pdbx_description
1 polymer ?
#
loop_
_entity_poly.entity_id
_entity_poly.type
_entity_poly.pdbx_seq_one_letter_code
_entity_poly.pdbx_strand_id
1 'polypeptide(L)'
;EPFSVRQASRVPTLFQSSKAPMGDGEQVTRREWFSMIPAMTGGVAAAYSLAVAQAEASDFTPGGTLVDRNVGITVGNSEASPSRKVDNANVLFYQDYYFKFGTAAPWLEPGNSDFPKAMPFTRSQQRYDALKKYQSRILEGLARIKTLGDGEIADPTTQDVYFLRPMGLLANNMLASENTGSTNELLLARWYINEMYLLIGDAHNAATPEAAKASAAAAQKAANSFVNMMNRVITEKVGDKFEYL
;
A
#
# COMPACT_ATOMS: atom_id res chain seq x y z
N GLU A 1 41.14 -41.43 12.03
CA GLU A 1 41.44 -40.77 13.32
C GLU A 1 40.32 -39.81 13.67
N PRO A 2 39.81 -39.83 14.91
CA PRO A 2 38.74 -38.95 15.38
C PRO A 2 39.32 -37.72 16.08
N PHE A 3 38.81 -36.52 15.78
CA PHE A 3 39.03 -35.34 16.62
C PHE A 3 37.77 -35.02 17.42
N SER A 4 37.90 -35.27 18.72
CA SER A 4 37.08 -34.79 19.82
C SER A 4 37.50 -33.36 20.19
N VAL A 5 36.57 -32.56 20.72
CA VAL A 5 36.66 -31.83 22.02
C VAL A 5 35.82 -30.53 22.00
N ARG A 6 34.67 -30.63 22.71
CA ARG A 6 34.10 -29.77 23.78
C ARG A 6 33.85 -28.25 23.60
N GLN A 7 32.57 -27.92 23.85
CA GLN A 7 32.00 -26.94 24.81
C GLN A 7 32.54 -25.50 24.87
N ALA A 8 31.64 -24.54 24.72
CA ALA A 8 31.18 -23.74 25.88
C ALA A 8 29.93 -22.91 25.53
N SER A 9 28.96 -23.00 26.42
CA SER A 9 27.78 -22.15 26.57
C SER A 9 28.13 -20.70 26.87
N ARG A 10 27.23 -19.76 26.52
CA ARG A 10 26.80 -18.65 27.40
C ARG A 10 25.65 -17.85 26.76
N VAL A 11 24.47 -18.05 27.34
CA VAL A 11 23.32 -17.14 27.31
C VAL A 11 23.64 -15.96 28.23
N PRO A 12 23.35 -14.70 27.87
CA PRO A 12 23.23 -13.63 28.84
C PRO A 12 21.74 -13.36 29.11
N THR A 13 21.24 -13.96 30.17
CA THR A 13 20.06 -13.48 30.91
C THR A 13 20.56 -12.36 31.82
N LEU A 14 20.02 -11.15 31.69
CA LEU A 14 20.23 -10.09 32.67
C LEU A 14 18.92 -9.31 32.86
N PHE A 15 18.04 -9.92 33.65
CA PHE A 15 17.13 -9.20 34.52
C PHE A 15 17.94 -8.79 35.75
N GLN A 16 18.11 -7.49 35.96
CA GLN A 16 18.51 -6.96 37.27
C GLN A 16 17.49 -5.91 37.69
N SER A 17 16.57 -6.38 38.54
CA SER A 17 15.70 -5.56 39.38
C SER A 17 16.60 -4.82 40.37
N SER A 18 16.53 -3.49 40.40
CA SER A 18 16.99 -2.70 41.54
C SER A 18 15.78 -2.04 42.21
N LYS A 19 15.53 -2.48 43.45
CA LYS A 19 14.72 -1.78 44.46
C LYS A 19 15.64 -0.83 45.22
N ALA A 20 15.17 0.38 45.48
CA ALA A 20 15.43 1.16 46.70
C ALA A 20 14.43 2.35 46.75
N PRO A 21 14.21 3.02 47.90
CA PRO A 21 13.35 2.58 49.00
C PRO A 21 12.18 3.54 49.26
N MET A 22 11.22 3.10 50.09
CA MET A 22 10.14 3.90 50.65
C MET A 22 10.65 5.14 51.41
N GLY A 23 9.97 6.26 51.21
CA GLY A 23 9.94 7.42 52.09
C GLY A 23 8.52 7.98 52.10
N ASP A 24 7.97 8.12 53.30
CA ASP A 24 6.59 8.44 53.63
C ASP A 24 6.08 9.77 53.07
N GLY A 25 4.77 9.84 52.79
CA GLY A 25 4.05 11.13 52.70
C GLY A 25 3.00 11.22 51.60
N GLU A 26 1.73 11.16 52.02
CA GLU A 26 0.54 11.78 51.41
C GLU A 26 0.22 11.54 49.92
N GLN A 27 -0.83 10.73 49.72
CA GLN A 27 -1.63 10.71 48.51
C GLN A 27 -2.33 12.06 48.32
N VAL A 28 -1.85 12.89 47.40
CA VAL A 28 -2.58 14.07 46.92
C VAL A 28 -3.14 13.78 45.53
N THR A 29 -4.47 13.76 45.47
CA THR A 29 -5.26 13.48 44.26
C THR A 29 -5.25 14.67 43.31
N ARG A 30 -5.20 14.40 41.99
CA ARG A 30 -5.13 15.39 40.89
C ARG A 30 -6.43 16.18 40.65
N ARG A 31 -7.11 16.61 41.70
CA ARG A 31 -8.26 17.51 41.64
C ARG A 31 -7.98 18.65 42.62
N GLU A 32 -8.37 19.88 42.27
CA GLU A 32 -8.30 21.10 43.10
C GLU A 32 -7.05 21.98 42.97
N TRP A 33 -6.70 22.44 41.75
CA TRP A 33 -5.66 23.47 41.61
C TRP A 33 -5.95 24.68 40.71
N PHE A 34 -7.19 24.93 40.26
CA PHE A 34 -7.52 26.24 39.66
C PHE A 34 -8.99 26.65 39.89
N SER A 35 -9.33 26.94 41.14
CA SER A 35 -10.47 27.80 41.49
C SER A 35 -9.95 28.97 42.32
N MET A 36 -10.03 30.17 41.75
CA MET A 36 -9.85 31.54 42.30
C MET A 36 -9.01 32.36 41.30
N ILE A 37 -9.34 33.53 40.75
CA ILE A 37 -10.21 34.70 41.06
C ILE A 37 -10.00 35.70 39.86
N PRO A 38 -10.77 36.77 39.54
CA PRO A 38 -12.22 37.04 39.56
C PRO A 38 -12.74 37.66 38.21
N ALA A 39 -14.01 38.04 38.20
CA ALA A 39 -14.68 38.83 37.17
C ALA A 39 -14.16 40.28 37.06
N MET A 40 -13.96 40.77 35.82
CA MET A 40 -14.12 42.18 35.47
C MET A 40 -14.94 42.29 34.18
N THR A 41 -15.96 43.12 34.24
CA THR A 41 -16.95 43.44 33.23
C THR A 41 -16.48 44.56 32.30
N GLY A 42 -16.76 44.42 31.00
CA GLY A 42 -17.01 45.53 30.08
C GLY A 42 -15.92 45.83 29.03
N GLY A 43 -16.23 45.59 27.76
CA GLY A 43 -15.43 46.10 26.63
C GLY A 43 -15.68 45.34 25.33
N VAL A 44 -16.19 46.04 24.33
CA VAL A 44 -16.78 45.53 23.07
C VAL A 44 -15.72 45.11 22.03
N ALA A 45 -16.00 43.99 21.36
CA ALA A 45 -15.63 43.59 20.00
C ALA A 45 -14.18 43.78 19.50
N ALA A 46 -13.46 42.65 19.37
CA ALA A 46 -12.83 42.20 18.12
C ALA A 46 -12.26 40.79 18.37
N ALA A 47 -13.10 39.76 18.23
CA ALA A 47 -12.62 38.39 18.18
C ALA A 47 -11.92 38.18 16.83
N TYR A 48 -10.66 38.60 16.73
CA TYR A 48 -9.74 37.89 15.86
C TYR A 48 -9.63 36.49 16.47
N SER A 49 -10.42 35.56 15.95
CA SER A 49 -10.03 34.17 15.95
C SER A 49 -8.72 34.09 15.16
N LEU A 50 -7.60 34.35 15.84
CA LEU A 50 -6.38 33.65 15.55
C LEU A 50 -6.80 32.19 15.66
N ALA A 51 -7.10 31.58 14.52
CA ALA A 51 -6.94 30.16 14.38
C ALA A 51 -5.52 29.93 14.87
N VAL A 52 -5.41 29.48 16.12
CA VAL A 52 -4.33 28.61 16.49
C VAL A 52 -4.48 27.52 15.44
N ALA A 53 -3.67 27.62 14.37
CA ALA A 53 -3.36 26.46 13.59
C ALA A 53 -2.99 25.48 14.67
N GLN A 54 -3.87 24.52 14.94
CA GLN A 54 -3.46 23.33 15.65
C GLN A 54 -2.26 22.92 14.83
N ALA A 55 -1.08 23.12 15.42
CA ALA A 55 0.09 22.43 14.97
C ALA A 55 -0.38 21.00 15.01
N GLU A 56 -0.68 20.45 13.84
CA GLU A 56 -0.79 19.01 13.64
C GLU A 56 0.54 18.53 14.19
N ALA A 57 0.51 18.12 15.46
CA ALA A 57 1.60 17.40 16.06
C ALA A 57 1.76 16.23 15.11
N SER A 58 2.83 16.30 14.30
CA SER A 58 3.17 15.31 13.30
C SER A 58 3.07 13.97 14.00
N ASP A 59 1.97 13.26 13.75
CA ASP A 59 1.64 12.09 14.51
C ASP A 59 2.73 11.09 14.17
N PHE A 60 3.58 10.88 15.18
CA PHE A 60 4.88 10.25 15.02
C PHE A 60 4.60 8.76 14.83
N THR A 61 4.26 8.36 13.60
CA THR A 61 4.13 6.95 13.24
C THR A 61 5.45 6.26 13.58
N PRO A 62 5.44 5.05 14.18
CA PRO A 62 6.68 4.33 14.47
C PRO A 62 7.44 4.07 13.16
N GLY A 63 8.44 4.89 12.88
CA GLY A 63 9.10 4.97 11.56
C GLY A 63 9.35 6.37 11.01
N GLY A 64 8.95 7.44 11.72
CA GLY A 64 9.38 8.85 11.53
C GLY A 64 9.84 9.21 10.12
N THR A 65 8.93 9.65 9.26
CA THR A 65 9.28 9.92 7.87
C THR A 65 10.24 11.10 7.75
N LEU A 66 11.43 10.83 7.21
CA LEU A 66 12.45 11.80 6.78
C LEU A 66 11.98 12.68 5.59
N VAL A 67 10.68 12.80 5.35
CA VAL A 67 10.12 13.36 4.11
C VAL A 67 9.09 14.42 4.47
N ASP A 68 9.24 15.62 3.91
CA ASP A 68 8.42 16.81 4.18
C ASP A 68 6.98 16.74 3.62
N ARG A 69 6.41 15.54 3.45
CA ARG A 69 5.08 15.35 2.86
C ARG A 69 4.28 14.30 3.62
N ASN A 70 2.96 14.42 3.53
CA ASN A 70 2.05 13.46 4.14
C ASN A 70 2.24 12.06 3.52
N VAL A 71 2.27 11.04 4.37
CA VAL A 71 2.46 9.64 4.00
C VAL A 71 1.38 8.78 4.64
N GLY A 72 0.98 7.72 3.96
CA GLY A 72 -0.02 6.79 4.49
C GLY A 72 -0.67 5.97 3.39
N ILE A 73 -1.23 4.84 3.82
CA ILE A 73 -1.77 3.78 2.96
C ILE A 73 -2.84 4.30 1.99
N THR A 74 -3.62 5.29 2.39
CA THR A 74 -4.67 5.92 1.59
C THR A 74 -4.36 7.36 1.20
N VAL A 75 -3.18 7.87 1.58
CA VAL A 75 -2.76 9.23 1.22
C VAL A 75 -2.47 9.26 -0.28
N GLY A 76 -3.20 10.12 -1.01
CA GLY A 76 -3.14 10.21 -2.47
C GLY A 76 -4.20 9.37 -3.20
N ASN A 77 -4.83 8.41 -2.53
CA ASN A 77 -5.93 7.63 -3.07
C ASN A 77 -6.79 7.04 -1.93
N SER A 78 -7.95 7.64 -1.69
CA SER A 78 -8.88 7.23 -0.63
C SER A 78 -9.53 5.87 -0.87
N GLU A 79 -9.48 5.36 -2.10
CA GLU A 79 -10.05 4.06 -2.48
C GLU A 79 -9.01 2.93 -2.45
N ALA A 80 -7.75 3.23 -2.09
CA ALA A 80 -6.74 2.20 -1.86
C ALA A 80 -7.15 1.28 -0.70
N SER A 81 -6.71 0.03 -0.74
CA SER A 81 -7.10 -0.98 0.25
C SER A 81 -6.71 -0.54 1.68
N PRO A 82 -7.68 -0.50 2.61
CA PRO A 82 -7.39 -0.20 4.01
C PRO A 82 -6.68 -1.35 4.73
N SER A 83 -6.68 -2.56 4.17
CA SER A 83 -6.04 -3.72 4.78
C SER A 83 -4.53 -3.80 4.52
N ARG A 84 -3.98 -2.95 3.62
CA ARG A 84 -2.54 -2.87 3.41
C ARG A 84 -1.82 -2.54 4.72
N LYS A 85 -0.77 -3.29 5.05
CA LYS A 85 0.11 -2.95 6.16
C LYS A 85 1.13 -1.91 5.75
N VAL A 86 1.50 -1.02 6.68
CA VAL A 86 2.48 0.06 6.45
C VAL A 86 3.84 -0.48 6.02
N ASP A 87 4.21 -1.68 6.48
CA ASP A 87 5.46 -2.37 6.16
C ASP A 87 5.39 -3.25 4.89
N ASN A 88 4.25 -3.27 4.18
CA ASN A 88 4.00 -4.15 3.03
C ASN A 88 4.17 -5.65 3.34
N ALA A 89 4.06 -6.09 4.59
CA ALA A 89 4.24 -7.50 4.94
C ALA A 89 3.10 -8.41 4.43
N ASN A 90 1.97 -7.84 4.00
CA ASN A 90 0.79 -8.58 3.52
C ASN A 90 0.52 -8.41 2.02
N VAL A 91 1.52 -8.02 1.22
CA VAL A 91 1.36 -7.88 -0.24
C VAL A 91 2.27 -8.85 -1.02
N LEU A 92 1.99 -9.03 -2.31
CA LEU A 92 2.75 -9.96 -3.18
C LEU A 92 4.16 -9.44 -3.48
N PHE A 93 4.30 -8.13 -3.67
CA PHE A 93 5.57 -7.47 -3.97
C PHE A 93 5.92 -6.47 -2.87
N TYR A 94 6.80 -6.87 -1.94
CA TYR A 94 7.16 -6.04 -0.78
C TYR A 94 7.88 -4.73 -1.16
N GLN A 95 8.72 -4.76 -2.21
CA GLN A 95 9.40 -3.58 -2.76
C GLN A 95 8.56 -2.93 -3.87
N ASP A 96 7.43 -2.31 -3.54
CA ASP A 96 6.56 -1.63 -4.51
C ASP A 96 6.60 -0.10 -4.40
N TYR A 97 5.76 0.57 -5.19
CA TYR A 97 5.64 2.03 -5.20
C TYR A 97 5.34 2.62 -3.82
N TYR A 98 4.43 2.01 -3.06
CA TYR A 98 4.03 2.52 -1.76
C TYR A 98 5.21 2.56 -0.80
N PHE A 99 5.97 1.47 -0.71
CA PHE A 99 7.16 1.42 0.14
C PHE A 99 8.20 2.50 -0.23
N LYS A 100 8.33 2.80 -1.53
CA LYS A 100 9.32 3.76 -2.03
C LYS A 100 8.91 5.22 -1.86
N PHE A 101 7.62 5.52 -2.00
CA PHE A 101 7.12 6.91 -2.04
C PHE A 101 6.25 7.31 -0.85
N GLY A 102 5.79 6.35 -0.06
CA GLY A 102 5.01 6.55 1.17
C GLY A 102 3.55 6.93 0.93
N THR A 103 3.06 6.89 -0.31
CA THR A 103 1.70 7.32 -0.67
C THR A 103 1.07 6.30 -1.63
N ALA A 104 -0.25 6.15 -1.56
CA ALA A 104 -0.98 5.39 -2.56
C ALA A 104 -0.93 6.09 -3.91
N ALA A 105 -0.83 5.32 -4.99
CA ALA A 105 -0.90 5.88 -6.33
C ALA A 105 -2.37 6.15 -6.72
N PRO A 106 -2.64 7.23 -7.46
CA PRO A 106 -3.97 7.47 -8.00
C PRO A 106 -4.32 6.40 -9.05
N TRP A 107 -5.60 6.11 -9.21
CA TRP A 107 -6.05 5.28 -10.33
C TRP A 107 -5.79 6.00 -11.67
N LEU A 108 -5.40 5.23 -12.68
CA LEU A 108 -5.23 5.74 -14.03
C LEU A 108 -6.51 5.51 -14.81
N GLU A 109 -7.15 6.60 -15.21
CA GLU A 109 -8.30 6.54 -16.11
C GLU A 109 -7.93 5.82 -17.42
N PRO A 110 -8.82 4.98 -17.97
CA PRO A 110 -8.56 4.27 -19.23
C PRO A 110 -8.08 5.19 -20.36
N GLY A 111 -6.93 4.88 -20.94
CA GLY A 111 -6.33 5.66 -22.03
C GLY A 111 -5.63 6.95 -21.59
N ASN A 112 -5.68 7.33 -20.31
CA ASN A 112 -4.90 8.45 -19.79
C ASN A 112 -3.40 8.10 -19.80
N SER A 113 -2.56 9.04 -20.28
CA SER A 113 -1.10 8.92 -20.35
C SER A 113 -0.34 9.98 -19.57
N ASP A 114 -1.05 10.80 -18.78
CA ASP A 114 -0.50 11.90 -17.98
C ASP A 114 0.49 11.41 -16.92
N PHE A 115 0.27 10.21 -16.38
CA PHE A 115 1.13 9.59 -15.40
C PHE A 115 1.22 8.07 -15.59
N PRO A 116 2.42 7.47 -15.53
CA PRO A 116 3.74 8.10 -15.69
C PRO A 116 3.88 8.72 -17.09
N LYS A 117 4.58 9.84 -17.30
CA LYS A 117 4.64 10.49 -18.64
C LYS A 117 5.39 9.67 -19.70
N ALA A 118 6.50 9.05 -19.30
CA ALA A 118 7.32 8.23 -20.16
C ALA A 118 7.33 6.79 -19.64
N MET A 119 7.25 5.83 -20.55
CA MET A 119 7.42 4.41 -20.22
C MET A 119 8.89 4.01 -20.42
N PRO A 120 9.42 3.10 -19.60
CA PRO A 120 10.79 2.63 -19.75
C PRO A 120 11.01 1.89 -21.07
N PHE A 121 12.23 1.98 -21.59
CA PHE A 121 12.60 1.24 -22.78
C PHE A 121 12.89 -0.23 -22.45
N THR A 122 12.17 -1.11 -23.14
CA THR A 122 12.43 -2.55 -23.24
C THR A 122 12.59 -2.95 -24.71
N ARG A 123 13.18 -4.11 -25.00
CA ARG A 123 13.24 -4.59 -26.39
C ARG A 123 11.87 -5.07 -26.87
N SER A 124 11.50 -4.73 -28.11
CA SER A 124 10.22 -5.16 -28.70
C SER A 124 10.07 -6.69 -28.71
N GLN A 125 11.15 -7.42 -28.98
CA GLN A 125 11.15 -8.89 -28.96
C GLN A 125 10.80 -9.43 -27.56
N GLN A 126 11.41 -8.89 -26.51
CA GLN A 126 11.13 -9.29 -25.14
C GLN A 126 9.67 -9.03 -24.77
N ARG A 127 9.12 -7.86 -25.16
CA ARG A 127 7.72 -7.54 -24.92
C ARG A 127 6.78 -8.50 -25.66
N TYR A 128 7.08 -8.82 -26.92
CA TYR A 128 6.30 -9.77 -27.72
C TYR A 128 6.30 -11.17 -27.08
N ASP A 129 7.47 -11.70 -26.72
CA ASP A 129 7.60 -13.03 -26.11
C ASP A 129 6.89 -13.09 -24.75
N ALA A 130 6.98 -12.03 -23.96
CA ALA A 130 6.28 -11.93 -22.68
C ALA A 130 4.76 -11.86 -22.85
N LEU A 131 4.28 -11.03 -23.79
CA LEU A 131 2.85 -10.93 -24.08
C LEU A 131 2.32 -12.29 -24.52
N LYS A 132 2.95 -12.91 -25.52
CA LYS A 132 2.57 -14.25 -26.02
C LYS A 132 2.52 -15.32 -24.91
N LYS A 133 3.42 -15.25 -23.93
CA LYS A 133 3.51 -16.23 -22.84
C LYS A 133 2.47 -16.02 -21.74
N TYR A 134 2.14 -14.78 -21.40
CA TYR A 134 1.35 -14.46 -20.20
C TYR A 134 -0.06 -13.94 -20.51
N GLN A 135 -0.35 -13.49 -21.74
CA GLN A 135 -1.61 -12.84 -22.11
C GLN A 135 -2.84 -13.67 -21.77
N SER A 136 -2.90 -14.96 -22.15
CA SER A 136 -4.08 -15.81 -21.90
C SER A 136 -4.42 -15.91 -20.41
N ARG A 137 -3.41 -16.07 -19.55
CA ARG A 137 -3.58 -16.16 -18.09
C ARG A 137 -3.99 -14.84 -17.46
N ILE A 138 -3.56 -13.72 -18.06
CA ILE A 138 -3.95 -12.39 -17.61
C ILE A 138 -5.40 -12.12 -17.99
N LEU A 139 -5.81 -12.46 -19.22
CA LEU A 139 -7.20 -12.34 -19.65
C LEU A 139 -8.16 -13.14 -18.77
N GLU A 140 -7.79 -14.37 -18.40
CA GLU A 140 -8.57 -15.17 -17.44
C GLU A 140 -8.67 -14.48 -16.07
N GLY A 141 -7.57 -13.91 -15.58
CA GLY A 141 -7.56 -13.16 -14.32
C GLY A 141 -8.42 -11.89 -14.35
N LEU A 142 -8.36 -11.14 -15.45
CA LEU A 142 -9.18 -9.94 -15.65
C LEU A 142 -10.68 -10.30 -15.69
N ALA A 143 -11.04 -11.41 -16.34
CA ALA A 143 -12.41 -11.91 -16.35
C ALA A 143 -12.92 -12.23 -14.93
N ARG A 144 -12.08 -12.84 -14.08
CA ARG A 144 -12.42 -13.11 -12.67
C ARG A 144 -12.57 -11.84 -11.83
N ILE A 145 -11.74 -10.82 -12.04
CA ILE A 145 -11.88 -9.53 -11.36
C ILE A 145 -13.20 -8.85 -11.77
N LYS A 146 -13.60 -8.98 -13.04
CA LYS A 146 -14.85 -8.40 -13.54
C LYS A 146 -16.07 -8.96 -12.79
N THR A 147 -16.11 -10.27 -12.57
CA THR A 147 -17.24 -10.95 -11.90
C THR A 147 -17.27 -10.75 -10.38
N LEU A 148 -16.20 -10.22 -9.77
CA LEU A 148 -16.10 -10.02 -8.32
C LEU A 148 -17.23 -9.12 -7.77
N GLY A 149 -17.71 -8.15 -8.56
CA GLY A 149 -18.78 -7.23 -8.16
C GLY A 149 -20.19 -7.81 -8.21
N ASP A 150 -20.38 -8.96 -8.89
CA ASP A 150 -21.69 -9.57 -9.13
C ASP A 150 -22.16 -10.47 -7.97
N GLY A 151 -21.33 -10.64 -6.94
CA GLY A 151 -21.67 -11.44 -5.76
C GLY A 151 -21.55 -12.96 -5.97
N GLU A 152 -21.10 -13.41 -7.15
CA GLU A 152 -20.64 -14.78 -7.40
C GLU A 152 -19.24 -14.97 -6.78
N ILE A 153 -19.19 -14.81 -5.46
CA ILE A 153 -17.97 -14.93 -4.69
C ILE A 153 -17.79 -16.42 -4.40
N ALA A 154 -17.12 -17.12 -5.30
CA ALA A 154 -16.59 -18.44 -4.99
C ALA A 154 -15.69 -18.32 -3.74
N ASP A 155 -15.79 -19.31 -2.85
CA ASP A 155 -14.96 -19.44 -1.65
C ASP A 155 -13.51 -19.08 -1.99
N PRO A 156 -12.84 -18.17 -1.23
CA PRO A 156 -11.47 -17.72 -1.48
C PRO A 156 -10.48 -18.87 -1.26
N THR A 157 -10.56 -19.87 -2.11
CA THR A 157 -9.50 -20.84 -2.28
C THR A 157 -8.33 -20.09 -2.91
N THR A 158 -7.13 -20.61 -2.70
CA THR A 158 -5.86 -20.07 -3.23
C THR A 158 -5.85 -19.79 -4.74
N GLN A 159 -6.89 -20.21 -5.48
CA GLN A 159 -7.06 -20.08 -6.94
C GLN A 159 -7.25 -18.63 -7.43
N ASP A 160 -7.97 -17.79 -6.69
CA ASP A 160 -8.38 -16.46 -7.19
C ASP A 160 -7.28 -15.39 -7.14
N VAL A 161 -6.08 -15.74 -6.70
CA VAL A 161 -4.93 -14.81 -6.68
C VAL A 161 -3.73 -15.35 -7.45
N TYR A 162 -3.79 -16.60 -7.95
CA TYR A 162 -2.70 -17.15 -8.78
C TYR A 162 -2.58 -16.44 -10.14
N PHE A 163 -3.64 -15.82 -10.65
CA PHE A 163 -3.60 -15.08 -11.91
C PHE A 163 -2.86 -13.73 -11.80
N LEU A 164 -2.64 -13.22 -10.59
CA LEU A 164 -1.85 -11.99 -10.36
C LEU A 164 -0.35 -12.20 -10.58
N ARG A 165 0.15 -13.44 -10.41
CA ARG A 165 1.57 -13.76 -10.64
C ARG A 165 1.98 -13.54 -12.12
N PRO A 166 1.25 -14.05 -13.12
CA PRO A 166 1.44 -13.69 -14.53
C PRO A 166 1.50 -12.19 -14.79
N MET A 167 0.65 -11.38 -14.14
CA MET A 167 0.67 -9.92 -14.29
C MET A 167 2.01 -9.33 -13.84
N GLY A 168 2.54 -9.77 -12.70
CA GLY A 168 3.86 -9.34 -12.23
C GLY A 168 5.00 -9.79 -13.14
N LEU A 169 4.92 -11.00 -13.70
CA LEU A 169 5.90 -11.51 -14.66
C LEU A 169 5.85 -10.74 -15.99
N LEU A 170 4.66 -10.38 -16.48
CA LEU A 170 4.50 -9.53 -17.65
C LEU A 170 5.11 -8.15 -17.37
N ALA A 171 4.74 -7.51 -16.25
CA ALA A 171 5.24 -6.20 -15.86
C ALA A 171 6.78 -6.17 -15.80
N ASN A 172 7.41 -7.21 -15.22
CA ASN A 172 8.86 -7.33 -15.19
C ASN A 172 9.47 -7.32 -16.60
N ASN A 173 8.87 -8.03 -17.56
CA ASN A 173 9.41 -8.10 -18.92
C ASN A 173 9.11 -6.87 -19.77
N MET A 174 8.07 -6.11 -19.40
CA MET A 174 7.65 -4.93 -20.15
C MET A 174 8.22 -3.63 -19.59
N LEU A 175 8.44 -3.56 -18.28
CA LEU A 175 8.77 -2.33 -17.57
C LEU A 175 10.13 -2.36 -16.85
N ALA A 176 10.76 -3.51 -16.66
CA ALA A 176 12.12 -3.51 -16.12
C ALA A 176 13.10 -2.93 -17.16
N SER A 177 13.94 -1.99 -16.72
CA SER A 177 15.00 -1.43 -17.55
C SER A 177 16.14 -2.44 -17.64
N GLU A 178 16.68 -2.65 -18.85
CA GLU A 178 17.87 -3.50 -19.03
C GLU A 178 19.10 -2.94 -18.30
N ASN A 179 19.17 -1.62 -18.14
CA ASN A 179 20.35 -0.95 -17.59
C ASN A 179 20.31 -0.80 -16.06
N THR A 180 19.11 -0.69 -15.49
CA THR A 180 18.93 -0.31 -14.07
C THR A 180 18.02 -1.27 -13.30
N GLY A 181 17.44 -2.27 -13.95
CA GLY A 181 16.50 -3.21 -13.32
C GLY A 181 15.17 -2.56 -12.97
N SER A 182 14.90 -2.39 -11.67
CA SER A 182 13.61 -1.92 -11.16
C SER A 182 13.37 -0.43 -11.47
N THR A 183 12.44 -0.15 -12.38
CA THR A 183 12.00 1.20 -12.75
C THR A 183 10.84 1.66 -11.86
N ASN A 184 10.57 2.97 -11.82
CA ASN A 184 9.43 3.50 -11.05
C ASN A 184 8.10 2.99 -11.61
N GLU A 185 8.02 2.82 -12.94
CA GLU A 185 6.86 2.29 -13.64
C GLU A 185 6.64 0.82 -13.30
N LEU A 186 7.71 0.03 -13.16
CA LEU A 186 7.59 -1.35 -12.69
C LEU A 186 7.08 -1.41 -11.24
N LEU A 187 7.60 -0.55 -10.36
CA LEU A 187 7.16 -0.48 -8.97
C LEU A 187 5.69 -0.06 -8.86
N LEU A 188 5.25 0.85 -9.73
CA LEU A 188 3.86 1.28 -9.84
C LEU A 188 2.95 0.16 -10.36
N ALA A 189 3.36 -0.56 -11.41
CA ALA A 189 2.61 -1.71 -11.91
C ALA A 189 2.46 -2.81 -10.84
N ARG A 190 3.53 -3.09 -10.08
CA ARG A 190 3.48 -4.02 -8.94
C ARG A 190 2.57 -3.52 -7.81
N TRP A 191 2.53 -2.21 -7.58
CA TRP A 191 1.61 -1.62 -6.61
C TRP A 191 0.15 -1.86 -7.01
N TYR A 192 -0.23 -1.64 -8.27
CA TYR A 192 -1.59 -1.97 -8.73
C TYR A 192 -1.90 -3.46 -8.58
N ILE A 193 -0.93 -4.35 -8.80
CA ILE A 193 -1.11 -5.80 -8.56
C ILE A 193 -1.31 -6.12 -7.07
N ASN A 194 -0.57 -5.46 -6.20
CA ASN A 194 -0.76 -5.58 -4.76
C ASN A 194 -2.14 -5.04 -4.32
N GLU A 195 -2.60 -3.93 -4.90
CA GLU A 195 -3.95 -3.42 -4.65
C GLU A 195 -5.02 -4.42 -5.11
N MET A 196 -4.90 -5.00 -6.31
CA MET A 196 -5.80 -6.08 -6.74
C MET A 196 -5.82 -7.23 -5.74
N TYR A 197 -4.65 -7.69 -5.27
CA TYR A 197 -4.55 -8.77 -4.29
C TYR A 197 -5.29 -8.46 -2.99
N LEU A 198 -5.07 -7.28 -2.42
CA LEU A 198 -5.70 -6.87 -1.17
C LEU A 198 -7.19 -6.62 -1.35
N LEU A 199 -7.61 -5.92 -2.41
CA LEU A 199 -9.00 -5.57 -2.65
C LEU A 199 -9.88 -6.79 -2.99
N ILE A 200 -9.31 -7.82 -3.64
CA ILE A 200 -9.96 -9.12 -3.75
C ILE A 200 -10.22 -9.68 -2.35
N GLY A 201 -9.19 -9.74 -1.50
CA GLY A 201 -9.33 -10.17 -0.11
C GLY A 201 -10.34 -9.34 0.69
N ASP A 202 -10.35 -8.03 0.54
CA ASP A 202 -11.28 -7.13 1.21
C ASP A 202 -12.72 -7.33 0.73
N ALA A 203 -12.93 -7.62 -0.56
CA ALA A 203 -14.24 -7.95 -1.10
C ALA A 203 -14.78 -9.28 -0.53
N HIS A 204 -13.93 -10.30 -0.41
CA HIS A 204 -14.29 -11.59 0.20
C HIS A 204 -14.61 -11.47 1.70
N ASN A 205 -13.83 -10.67 2.43
CA ASN A 205 -13.95 -10.55 3.88
C ASN A 205 -14.89 -9.40 4.32
N ALA A 206 -15.56 -8.73 3.36
CA ALA A 206 -16.42 -7.61 3.65
C ALA A 206 -17.62 -8.03 4.51
N ALA A 207 -17.89 -7.26 5.57
CA ALA A 207 -19.02 -7.50 6.47
C ALA A 207 -20.38 -7.14 5.83
N THR A 208 -20.39 -6.30 4.80
CA THR A 208 -21.61 -5.87 4.10
C THR A 208 -21.47 -6.04 2.59
N PRO A 209 -22.57 -6.32 1.87
CA PRO A 209 -22.56 -6.39 0.40
C PRO A 209 -22.10 -5.07 -0.26
N GLU A 210 -22.36 -3.94 0.38
CA GLU A 210 -21.94 -2.61 -0.09
C GLU A 210 -20.43 -2.45 -0.02
N ALA A 211 -19.81 -2.86 1.10
CA ALA A 211 -18.37 -2.87 1.24
C ALA A 211 -17.71 -3.85 0.26
N ALA A 212 -18.32 -5.01 0.03
CA ALA A 212 -17.84 -5.98 -0.96
C ALA A 212 -17.81 -5.38 -2.37
N LYS A 213 -18.90 -4.71 -2.76
CA LYS A 213 -19.01 -4.02 -4.06
C LYS A 213 -18.03 -2.87 -4.20
N ALA A 214 -17.82 -2.08 -3.14
CA ALA A 214 -16.85 -0.99 -3.15
C ALA A 214 -15.42 -1.51 -3.37
N SER A 215 -15.02 -2.56 -2.63
CA SER A 215 -13.72 -3.21 -2.80
C SER A 215 -13.57 -3.83 -4.19
N ALA A 216 -14.61 -4.47 -4.71
CA ALA A 216 -14.61 -5.03 -6.06
C ALA A 216 -14.46 -3.96 -7.15
N ALA A 217 -15.16 -2.83 -7.01
CA ALA A 217 -15.03 -1.70 -7.93
C ALA A 217 -13.61 -1.09 -7.89
N ALA A 218 -13.02 -0.95 -6.69
CA ALA A 218 -11.64 -0.51 -6.55
C ALA A 218 -10.66 -1.52 -7.18
N ALA A 219 -10.90 -2.84 -7.05
CA ALA A 219 -10.07 -3.87 -7.68
C ALA A 219 -10.10 -3.76 -9.22
N GLN A 220 -11.27 -3.46 -9.80
CA GLN A 220 -11.41 -3.20 -11.24
C GLN A 220 -10.65 -1.94 -11.66
N LYS A 221 -10.70 -0.85 -10.87
CA LYS A 221 -9.90 0.36 -11.14
C LYS A 221 -8.40 0.09 -11.08
N ALA A 222 -7.94 -0.72 -10.11
CA ALA A 222 -6.54 -1.14 -10.03
C ALA A 222 -6.13 -1.98 -11.25
N ALA A 223 -6.99 -2.91 -11.70
CA ALA A 223 -6.78 -3.70 -12.91
C ALA A 223 -6.72 -2.83 -14.17
N ASN A 224 -7.64 -1.88 -14.32
CA ASN A 224 -7.65 -0.93 -15.42
C ASN A 224 -6.40 -0.04 -15.42
N SER A 225 -5.93 0.35 -14.24
CA SER A 225 -4.68 1.13 -14.10
C SER A 225 -3.46 0.32 -14.54
N PHE A 226 -3.38 -0.96 -14.13
CA PHE A 226 -2.35 -1.89 -14.58
C PHE A 226 -2.38 -2.09 -16.10
N VAL A 227 -3.56 -2.38 -16.66
CA VAL A 227 -3.77 -2.60 -18.09
C VAL A 227 -3.44 -1.35 -18.89
N ASN A 228 -3.80 -0.16 -18.41
CA ASN A 228 -3.42 1.10 -19.05
C ASN A 228 -1.89 1.19 -19.20
N MET A 229 -1.14 0.92 -18.13
CA MET A 229 0.33 0.90 -18.21
C MET A 229 0.85 -0.13 -19.23
N MET A 230 0.31 -1.34 -19.27
CA MET A 230 0.72 -2.38 -20.23
C MET A 230 0.41 -1.95 -21.67
N ASN A 231 -0.79 -1.41 -21.91
CA ASN A 231 -1.25 -0.97 -23.23
C ASN A 231 -0.41 0.16 -23.82
N ARG A 232 0.28 0.93 -22.99
CA ARG A 232 1.21 1.99 -23.44
C ARG A 232 2.53 1.46 -23.97
N VAL A 233 2.93 0.24 -23.59
CA VAL A 233 4.15 -0.43 -24.08
C VAL A 233 3.85 -1.54 -25.11
N ILE A 234 2.58 -1.88 -25.30
CA ILE A 234 2.09 -2.73 -26.39
C ILE A 234 1.85 -1.87 -27.63
N THR A 235 2.80 -1.90 -28.55
CA THR A 235 2.68 -1.33 -29.90
C THR A 235 2.14 -2.37 -30.87
N GLU A 236 1.72 -1.96 -32.07
CA GLU A 236 1.26 -2.86 -33.15
C GLU A 236 2.28 -3.98 -33.48
N LYS A 237 3.58 -3.75 -33.29
CA LYS A 237 4.64 -4.76 -33.48
C LYS A 237 4.75 -5.79 -32.36
N VAL A 238 4.14 -5.52 -31.22
CA VAL A 238 4.20 -6.35 -29.99
C VAL A 238 2.96 -7.24 -29.89
N GLY A 239 1.79 -6.73 -30.28
CA GLY A 239 0.54 -7.48 -30.29
C GLY A 239 -0.66 -6.61 -29.95
N ASP A 240 -1.77 -7.28 -29.64
CA ASP A 240 -3.02 -6.61 -29.32
C ASP A 240 -3.03 -6.09 -27.88
N LYS A 241 -3.60 -4.89 -27.73
CA LYS A 241 -3.82 -4.28 -26.41
C LYS A 241 -4.89 -5.05 -25.65
N PHE A 242 -4.81 -5.03 -24.33
CA PHE A 242 -5.85 -5.55 -23.46
C PHE A 242 -7.06 -4.59 -23.44
N GLU A 243 -8.26 -5.16 -23.30
CA GLU A 243 -9.46 -4.40 -23.02
C GLU A 243 -9.50 -3.96 -21.55
N TYR A 244 -10.17 -2.83 -21.31
CA TYR A 244 -10.47 -2.38 -19.95
C TYR A 244 -11.72 -3.11 -19.43
N LEU A 245 -11.76 -3.31 -18.11
CA LEU A 245 -12.88 -3.90 -17.38
C LEU A 245 -14.02 -2.90 -17.19
#